data_AF-K1WNH7-F1
#
_entry.id   AF-K1WNH7-F1
#
_cell.length_a   1.000
_cell.length_b   1.000
_cell.length_c   1.000
_cell.angle_alpha   90.00
_cell.angle_beta   90.00
_cell.angle_gamma   90.00
#
_symmetry.space_group_name_H-M   'P 1'
#
loop_
_entity.id
_entity.type
_entity.pdbx_description
1 polymer ?
#
loop_
_entity_poly.entity_id
_entity_poly.type
_entity_poly.pdbx_seq_one_letter_code
_entity_poly.pdbx_strand_id
1 'polypeptide(L)'
;MRKARPALTSTPAPPPVTSIGAQDMANIATPSFSPLTFAPSVNNQAPVKGKGKKKKAKATPPPVSVPASFITSLPAKPKPTTLFPKISGDLKGIESRYRMDNKDQRQFKASNGAARALKKGAKTVINFVGTVKLDGTHADIVVSGDNRIRLQSKTRGALDQTAQGDNYGFAKAMFQQETAILAMKDKIVQQWLELHKGQSLSSLPEVVIAGEWIGPGIMAGSLLEKLDSNLFVVHAIAVNGVWVEDKLYEHIEEPEAGILNVARGGCFHEKLDVTDVESCLQAMMEKTMEVVKQCPFAATFGIVGRGEGIVWKAAHPLGQDPRFWVKTKPAESSATNQDALPNPHTMEDQVERTREFALATVTQARLEQGWSLLPREMQTPNTNKATGEFLSWVKDDIFAEEAGRMEECKVDKEYLLKCICWVAGDWYGKKLEAEKSDRHTNYRVPIKIDNRLAYRDTSSKVRIGKRTHIAARIAFPGLTSILNPRPFWILDSRTPPILTTPAIHPPRRTKISWAAQDSPGFSAPDLSWGPYNGRPLMREDAVKSGKLQ
;
A
#
# COMPACT_ATOMS: atom_id res chain seq x y z
N MET A 1 0.82 46.27 51.62
CA MET A 1 -0.30 46.98 52.30
C MET A 1 -1.56 46.14 52.18
N ARG A 2 -2.34 46.04 53.27
CA ARG A 2 -3.54 45.19 53.43
C ARG A 2 -4.46 45.14 52.19
N LYS A 3 -5.03 43.96 51.90
CA LYS A 3 -6.46 43.80 51.59
C LYS A 3 -6.93 42.33 51.58
N ALA A 4 -7.94 42.09 52.44
CA ALA A 4 -9.04 41.13 52.41
C ALA A 4 -8.85 39.65 52.01
N ARG A 5 -9.21 38.76 52.96
CA ARG A 5 -9.68 37.38 52.72
C ARG A 5 -11.02 37.38 51.98
N PRO A 6 -11.27 36.40 51.10
CA PRO A 6 -12.60 35.86 50.85
C PRO A 6 -12.81 34.48 51.51
N ALA A 7 -14.08 34.17 51.78
CA ALA A 7 -14.57 33.03 52.54
C ALA A 7 -14.38 31.68 51.84
N LEU A 8 -14.15 30.63 52.65
CA LEU A 8 -14.22 29.22 52.28
C LEU A 8 -15.68 28.81 52.13
N THR A 9 -16.09 28.41 50.93
CA THR A 9 -17.32 27.68 50.66
C THR A 9 -17.04 26.17 50.75
N SER A 10 -17.82 25.48 51.58
CA SER A 10 -17.78 24.03 51.77
C SER A 10 -18.34 23.28 50.57
N THR A 11 -17.56 22.40 49.97
CA THR A 11 -18.01 21.41 48.97
C THR A 11 -18.82 20.29 49.62
N PRO A 12 -19.93 19.83 49.02
CA PRO A 12 -20.69 18.70 49.54
C PRO A 12 -20.01 17.36 49.23
N ALA A 13 -20.13 16.43 50.18
CA ALA A 13 -19.59 15.06 50.10
C ALA A 13 -20.27 14.22 48.99
N PRO A 14 -19.55 13.28 48.36
CA PRO A 14 -20.12 12.39 47.36
C PRO A 14 -21.04 11.32 48.00
N PRO A 15 -22.10 10.87 47.30
CA PRO A 15 -23.00 9.83 47.80
C PRO A 15 -22.34 8.44 47.74
N PRO A 16 -22.86 7.47 48.52
CA PRO A 16 -22.25 6.15 48.66
C PRO A 16 -22.49 5.27 47.44
N VAL A 17 -21.45 4.52 47.08
CA VAL A 17 -21.47 3.49 46.04
C VAL A 17 -22.30 2.30 46.52
N THR A 18 -23.40 2.01 45.84
CA THR A 18 -24.17 0.78 46.00
C THR A 18 -23.70 -0.25 44.99
N SER A 19 -23.36 -1.45 45.47
CA SER A 19 -23.03 -2.63 44.68
C SER A 19 -24.28 -3.17 44.01
N ILE A 20 -24.29 -3.27 42.68
CA ILE A 20 -25.29 -4.02 41.91
C ILE A 20 -24.64 -5.28 41.36
N GLY A 21 -25.26 -6.40 41.69
CA GLY A 21 -24.83 -7.75 41.32
C GLY A 21 -25.07 -8.08 39.85
N ALA A 22 -24.42 -9.16 39.43
CA ALA A 22 -24.51 -9.74 38.11
C ALA A 22 -25.91 -10.30 37.83
N GLN A 23 -26.59 -9.72 36.84
CA GLN A 23 -27.52 -10.35 35.90
C GLN A 23 -27.88 -9.32 34.81
N ASP A 24 -28.30 -9.80 33.64
CA ASP A 24 -28.68 -9.07 32.42
C ASP A 24 -27.55 -8.81 31.39
N MET A 25 -27.10 -9.92 30.79
CA MET A 25 -26.67 -9.93 29.40
C MET A 25 -27.89 -10.08 28.48
N ALA A 26 -28.26 -9.00 27.78
CA ALA A 26 -28.81 -8.97 26.42
C ALA A 26 -29.40 -7.58 26.14
N ASN A 27 -28.73 -6.79 25.31
CA ASN A 27 -29.27 -5.75 24.40
C ASN A 27 -28.17 -4.73 24.08
N ILE A 28 -27.32 -5.07 23.11
CA ILE A 28 -26.49 -4.07 22.42
C ILE A 28 -27.32 -3.55 21.25
N ALA A 29 -27.79 -2.32 21.39
CA ALA A 29 -28.41 -1.55 20.33
C ALA A 29 -27.38 -1.26 19.23
N THR A 30 -27.68 -1.69 18.02
CA THR A 30 -27.03 -1.25 16.77
C THR A 30 -27.31 0.23 16.52
N PRO A 31 -26.33 1.07 16.14
CA PRO A 31 -26.63 2.41 15.66
C PRO A 31 -27.32 2.33 14.30
N SER A 32 -28.52 2.92 14.18
CA SER A 32 -29.25 3.00 12.92
C SER A 32 -28.58 4.02 12.01
N PHE A 33 -27.94 3.54 10.94
CA PHE A 33 -27.59 4.39 9.80
C PHE A 33 -28.84 4.59 8.95
N SER A 34 -29.21 5.86 8.73
CA SER A 34 -30.26 6.22 7.78
C SER A 34 -29.82 5.82 6.36
N PRO A 35 -30.60 5.00 5.62
CA PRO A 35 -30.30 4.74 4.23
C PRO A 35 -30.54 6.00 3.39
N LEU A 36 -29.55 6.40 2.60
CA LEU A 36 -29.72 7.35 1.50
C LEU A 36 -30.67 6.73 0.47
N THR A 37 -31.94 7.13 0.49
CA THR A 37 -32.92 6.77 -0.53
C THR A 37 -32.62 7.54 -1.82
N PHE A 38 -32.07 6.85 -2.81
CA PHE A 38 -32.13 7.32 -4.20
C PHE A 38 -33.56 7.13 -4.72
N ALA A 39 -34.21 8.23 -5.10
CA ALA A 39 -35.54 8.20 -5.70
C ALA A 39 -35.49 7.51 -7.07
N PRO A 40 -36.39 6.53 -7.36
CA PRO A 40 -36.46 5.94 -8.69
C PRO A 40 -37.12 6.93 -9.66
N SER A 41 -36.42 7.25 -10.75
CA SER A 41 -36.97 7.98 -11.88
C SER A 41 -38.02 7.11 -12.58
N VAL A 42 -39.29 7.47 -12.40
CA VAL A 42 -40.44 6.87 -13.09
C VAL A 42 -40.40 7.33 -14.55
N ASN A 43 -40.12 6.41 -15.47
CA ASN A 43 -40.23 6.67 -16.89
C ASN A 43 -41.40 5.86 -17.48
N ASN A 44 -42.54 6.53 -17.63
CA ASN A 44 -43.68 6.03 -18.40
C ASN A 44 -43.29 5.94 -19.88
N GLN A 45 -43.23 4.74 -20.43
CA GLN A 45 -43.18 4.54 -21.89
C GLN A 45 -44.50 3.98 -22.41
N ALA A 46 -45.25 4.85 -23.09
CA ALA A 46 -46.21 4.45 -24.11
C ALA A 46 -45.48 4.26 -25.46
N PRO A 47 -45.90 3.33 -26.33
CA PRO A 47 -45.18 3.03 -27.55
C PRO A 47 -45.54 4.02 -28.66
N VAL A 48 -44.58 4.86 -29.07
CA VAL A 48 -44.70 5.69 -30.28
C VAL A 48 -43.78 5.12 -31.37
N LYS A 49 -44.39 4.58 -32.43
CA LYS A 49 -43.73 4.24 -33.69
C LYS A 49 -43.32 5.54 -34.41
N GLY A 50 -42.02 5.74 -34.66
CA GLY A 50 -41.54 6.95 -35.35
C GLY A 50 -40.16 6.83 -35.96
N LYS A 51 -40.15 6.69 -37.29
CA LYS A 51 -39.09 6.84 -38.32
C LYS A 51 -37.70 7.36 -37.89
N GLY A 52 -36.68 6.69 -38.43
CA GLY A 52 -35.25 6.93 -38.18
C GLY A 52 -34.79 8.38 -38.35
N LYS A 53 -34.18 8.91 -37.29
CA LYS A 53 -33.33 10.10 -37.32
C LYS A 53 -31.86 9.68 -37.22
N LYS A 54 -31.04 10.16 -38.15
CA LYS A 54 -29.57 10.08 -38.10
C LYS A 54 -29.09 10.62 -36.75
N LYS A 55 -28.37 9.81 -35.97
CA LYS A 55 -27.67 10.22 -34.74
C LYS A 55 -26.66 11.32 -35.10
N LYS A 56 -26.97 12.58 -34.80
CA LYS A 56 -25.97 13.64 -34.74
C LYS A 56 -24.96 13.25 -33.65
N ALA A 57 -23.69 13.18 -33.99
CA ALA A 57 -22.61 13.01 -33.03
C ALA A 57 -22.77 14.09 -31.95
N LYS A 58 -22.90 13.66 -30.69
CA LYS A 58 -23.00 14.53 -29.53
C LYS A 58 -21.66 15.27 -29.44
N ALA A 59 -21.68 16.59 -29.63
CA ALA A 59 -20.48 17.40 -29.54
C ALA A 59 -19.81 17.17 -28.20
N THR A 60 -18.51 16.85 -28.22
CA THR A 60 -17.71 16.68 -27.01
C THR A 60 -17.78 17.99 -26.21
N PRO A 61 -18.14 17.96 -24.92
CA PRO A 61 -18.15 19.17 -24.11
C PRO A 61 -16.75 19.81 -24.14
N PRO A 62 -16.66 21.15 -24.07
CA PRO A 62 -15.38 21.84 -24.04
C PRO A 62 -14.52 21.33 -22.88
N PRO A 63 -13.18 21.29 -23.03
CA PRO A 63 -12.28 20.87 -21.97
C PRO A 63 -12.49 21.78 -20.76
N VAL A 64 -12.72 21.15 -19.59
CA VAL A 64 -12.91 21.87 -18.32
C VAL A 64 -11.60 22.53 -17.94
N SER A 65 -11.59 23.86 -17.86
CA SER A 65 -10.41 24.62 -17.45
C SER A 65 -10.02 24.29 -16.01
N VAL A 66 -8.73 24.02 -15.78
CA VAL A 66 -8.18 23.86 -14.42
C VAL A 66 -8.25 25.20 -13.68
N PRO A 67 -8.81 25.27 -12.46
CA PRO A 67 -8.80 26.51 -11.69
C PRO A 67 -7.38 26.98 -11.33
N ALA A 68 -7.18 28.29 -11.22
CA ALA A 68 -5.86 28.89 -11.00
C ALA A 68 -5.22 28.54 -9.65
N SER A 69 -6.00 28.07 -8.69
CA SER A 69 -5.51 27.57 -7.39
C SER A 69 -4.74 26.25 -7.52
N PHE A 70 -4.94 25.49 -8.60
CA PHE A 70 -4.26 24.20 -8.78
C PHE A 70 -2.87 24.34 -9.38
N ILE A 71 -1.91 23.69 -8.72
CA ILE A 71 -0.54 23.53 -9.18
C ILE A 71 -0.46 22.24 -10.00
N THR A 72 -0.34 22.39 -11.33
CA THR A 72 -0.26 21.26 -12.27
C THR A 72 1.16 20.90 -12.69
N SER A 73 2.15 21.70 -12.28
CA SER A 73 3.57 21.43 -12.54
C SER A 73 4.41 21.95 -11.39
N LEU A 74 5.45 21.21 -11.03
CA LEU A 74 6.48 21.67 -10.11
C LEU A 74 7.72 22.11 -10.90
N PRO A 75 8.49 23.10 -10.42
CA PRO A 75 9.79 23.42 -11.00
C PRO A 75 10.69 22.18 -10.99
N ALA A 76 11.73 22.12 -11.82
CA ALA A 76 12.51 20.89 -12.05
C ALA A 76 13.29 20.34 -10.83
N LYS A 77 13.18 20.91 -9.61
CA LYS A 77 13.93 20.50 -8.41
C LYS A 77 13.32 20.80 -7.02
N PRO A 78 12.05 20.53 -6.68
CA PRO A 78 11.70 20.34 -5.28
C PRO A 78 12.05 18.92 -4.84
N LYS A 79 12.60 18.78 -3.63
CA LYS A 79 12.56 17.50 -2.92
C LYS A 79 11.08 17.17 -2.70
N PRO A 80 10.61 15.95 -3.01
CA PRO A 80 9.23 15.57 -2.73
C PRO A 80 9.00 15.62 -1.21
N THR A 81 8.32 16.64 -0.70
CA THR A 81 8.12 16.83 0.75
C THR A 81 6.93 16.06 1.31
N THR A 82 6.15 15.39 0.46
CA THR A 82 4.87 14.80 0.86
C THR A 82 4.63 13.42 0.26
N LEU A 83 5.65 12.72 -0.27
CA LEU A 83 5.42 11.35 -0.75
C LEU A 83 5.00 10.49 0.42
N PHE A 84 3.75 10.05 0.38
CA PHE A 84 3.19 9.16 1.37
C PHE A 84 4.13 7.96 1.60
N PRO A 85 4.41 7.61 2.86
CA PRO A 85 5.38 6.58 3.22
C PRO A 85 5.01 5.22 2.61
N LYS A 86 6.00 4.49 2.10
CA LYS A 86 5.79 3.09 1.73
C LYS A 86 5.56 2.26 3.00
N ILE A 87 4.39 1.65 3.10
CA ILE A 87 4.02 0.74 4.20
C ILE A 87 4.40 -0.69 3.82
N SER A 88 5.20 -1.36 4.65
CA SER A 88 5.59 -2.78 4.48
C SER A 88 4.74 -3.70 5.35
N GLY A 89 4.87 -5.02 5.18
CA GLY A 89 4.26 -6.03 6.05
C GLY A 89 5.16 -6.49 7.21
N ASP A 90 6.26 -5.78 7.46
CA ASP A 90 7.31 -6.20 8.39
C ASP A 90 7.04 -5.72 9.82
N LEU A 91 6.25 -6.49 10.57
CA LEU A 91 5.95 -6.23 11.98
C LEU A 91 7.19 -6.38 12.87
N LYS A 92 8.11 -7.32 12.56
CA LYS A 92 9.40 -7.47 13.27
C LYS A 92 10.26 -6.22 13.13
N GLY A 93 10.25 -5.60 11.97
CA GLY A 93 10.88 -4.30 11.76
C GLY A 93 10.35 -3.22 12.70
N ILE A 94 9.04 -3.20 12.97
CA ILE A 94 8.46 -2.24 13.92
C ILE A 94 8.99 -2.49 15.33
N GLU A 95 8.99 -3.74 15.78
CA GLU A 95 9.54 -4.13 17.08
C GLU A 95 11.01 -3.69 17.22
N SER A 96 11.82 -3.96 16.19
CA SER A 96 13.25 -3.62 16.17
C SER A 96 13.46 -2.11 16.29
N ARG A 97 12.69 -1.31 15.53
CA ARG A 97 12.72 0.16 15.60
C ARG A 97 12.29 0.67 16.98
N TYR A 98 11.24 0.10 17.55
CA TYR A 98 10.77 0.45 18.89
C TYR A 98 11.84 0.21 19.96
N ARG A 99 12.53 -0.95 19.91
CA ARG A 99 13.63 -1.26 20.83
C ARG A 99 14.80 -0.31 20.65
N MET A 100 15.12 0.06 19.41
CA MET A 100 16.19 1.03 19.13
C MET A 100 15.89 2.41 19.72
N ASP A 101 14.65 2.87 19.61
CA ASP A 101 14.19 4.15 20.16
C ASP A 101 14.08 4.11 21.70
N ASN A 102 13.96 2.92 22.29
CA ASN A 102 13.83 2.69 23.73
C ASN A 102 15.01 1.92 24.36
N LYS A 103 16.18 1.91 23.71
CA LYS A 103 17.35 1.17 24.21
C LYS A 103 17.92 1.77 25.48
N ASP A 104 18.41 0.91 26.37
CA ASP A 104 19.31 1.35 27.45
C ASP A 104 20.72 1.59 26.86
N GLN A 105 21.13 2.86 26.77
CA GLN A 105 22.43 3.22 26.20
C GLN A 105 23.62 2.61 26.98
N ARG A 106 23.49 2.37 28.29
CA ARG A 106 24.58 1.81 29.11
C ARG A 106 24.77 0.32 28.80
N GLN A 107 23.68 -0.44 28.77
CA GLN A 107 23.73 -1.87 28.42
C GLN A 107 24.10 -2.10 26.96
N PHE A 108 23.63 -1.25 26.05
CA PHE A 108 23.97 -1.34 24.63
C PHE A 108 25.49 -1.19 24.40
N LYS A 109 26.14 -0.22 25.06
CA LYS A 109 27.60 -0.05 24.99
C LYS A 109 28.35 -1.23 25.61
N ALA A 110 27.89 -1.71 26.77
CA ALA A 110 28.53 -2.83 27.47
C ALA A 110 28.46 -4.17 26.71
N SER A 111 27.46 -4.32 25.81
CA SER A 111 27.24 -5.53 25.02
C SER A 111 27.75 -5.45 23.59
N ASN A 112 28.57 -4.45 23.23
CA ASN A 112 28.96 -4.16 21.83
C ASN A 112 27.75 -4.10 20.87
N GLY A 113 26.61 -3.61 21.36
CA GLY A 113 25.37 -3.49 20.60
C GLY A 113 24.53 -4.78 20.50
N ALA A 114 24.94 -5.87 21.16
CA ALA A 114 24.22 -7.14 21.10
C ALA A 114 22.96 -7.18 22.01
N ALA A 115 22.94 -6.44 23.12
CA ALA A 115 21.78 -6.44 24.02
C ALA A 115 20.68 -5.50 23.50
N ARG A 116 19.59 -6.08 22.98
CA ARG A 116 18.32 -5.36 22.65
C ARG A 116 17.39 -5.23 23.86
N ALA A 117 17.95 -5.03 25.05
CA ALA A 117 17.15 -4.81 26.25
C ALA A 117 16.49 -3.43 26.21
N LEU A 118 15.21 -3.38 26.56
CA LEU A 118 14.49 -2.11 26.72
C LEU A 118 15.01 -1.38 27.95
N LYS A 119 15.08 -0.04 27.89
CA LYS A 119 15.38 0.79 29.05
C LYS A 119 14.37 0.50 30.17
N LYS A 120 14.84 0.52 31.43
CA LYS A 120 13.99 0.30 32.60
C LYS A 120 12.76 1.22 32.55
N GLY A 121 11.57 0.65 32.66
CA GLY A 121 10.29 1.39 32.62
C GLY A 121 9.72 1.66 31.23
N ALA A 122 10.38 1.25 30.14
CA ALA A 122 9.75 1.24 28.83
C ALA A 122 8.60 0.24 28.79
N LYS A 123 7.51 0.63 28.12
CA LYS A 123 6.37 -0.27 27.90
C LYS A 123 6.81 -1.38 26.95
N THR A 124 6.31 -2.60 27.20
CA THR A 124 6.48 -3.72 26.27
C THR A 124 5.32 -3.81 25.28
N VAL A 125 4.20 -3.14 25.55
CA VAL A 125 3.00 -3.20 24.72
C VAL A 125 2.82 -1.92 23.90
N ILE A 126 2.63 -2.09 22.60
CA ILE A 126 2.27 -1.04 21.63
C ILE A 126 0.85 -1.34 21.15
N ASN A 127 -0.07 -0.38 21.31
CA ASN A 127 -1.41 -0.50 20.74
C ASN A 127 -1.37 -0.14 19.25
N PHE A 128 -2.18 -0.81 18.44
CA PHE A 128 -2.38 -0.53 17.02
C PHE A 128 -3.85 -0.26 16.74
N VAL A 129 -4.10 0.65 15.80
CA VAL A 129 -5.40 0.89 15.18
C VAL A 129 -5.28 0.53 13.70
N GLY A 130 -6.18 -0.30 13.21
CA GLY A 130 -6.23 -0.78 11.84
C GLY A 130 -7.42 -0.21 11.08
N THR A 131 -7.23 0.09 9.81
CA THR A 131 -8.30 0.43 8.85
C THR A 131 -8.24 -0.50 7.65
N VAL A 132 -9.37 -0.66 6.95
CA VAL A 132 -9.43 -1.49 5.74
C VAL A 132 -8.41 -0.99 4.73
N LYS A 133 -7.59 -1.91 4.21
CA LYS A 133 -6.77 -1.62 3.03
C LYS A 133 -7.65 -1.73 1.78
N LEU A 134 -7.61 -0.68 0.95
CA LEU A 134 -8.36 -0.61 -0.29
C LEU A 134 -7.46 -0.89 -1.49
N ASP A 135 -8.02 -1.58 -2.47
CA ASP A 135 -7.42 -1.89 -3.77
C ASP A 135 -7.73 -0.76 -4.76
N GLY A 136 -6.78 0.18 -4.92
CA GLY A 136 -6.87 1.27 -5.88
C GLY A 136 -5.50 1.82 -6.28
N THR A 137 -5.42 3.13 -6.49
CA THR A 137 -4.16 3.84 -6.68
C THR A 137 -4.03 4.97 -5.68
N HIS A 138 -2.84 5.09 -5.07
CA HIS A 138 -2.55 6.14 -4.09
C HIS A 138 -2.62 7.52 -4.73
N ALA A 139 -3.27 8.46 -4.05
CA ALA A 139 -3.23 9.88 -4.40
C ALA A 139 -3.27 10.77 -3.16
N ASP A 140 -2.65 11.95 -3.25
CA ASP A 140 -2.79 12.97 -2.20
C ASP A 140 -3.32 14.27 -2.78
N ILE A 141 -4.08 14.97 -1.94
CA ILE A 141 -4.47 16.37 -2.10
C ILE A 141 -3.66 17.17 -1.09
N VAL A 142 -2.72 17.98 -1.58
CA VAL A 142 -1.92 18.87 -0.74
C VAL A 142 -2.43 20.29 -0.88
N VAL A 143 -2.92 20.86 0.21
CA VAL A 143 -3.39 22.25 0.24
C VAL A 143 -2.37 23.08 1.01
N SER A 144 -1.70 23.98 0.27
CA SER A 144 -0.68 24.87 0.80
C SER A 144 -1.29 25.89 1.77
N GLY A 145 -0.47 26.53 2.58
CA GLY A 145 -0.91 27.55 3.53
C GLY A 145 -1.68 28.71 2.87
N ASP A 146 -1.31 29.07 1.63
CA ASP A 146 -1.96 30.09 0.79
C ASP A 146 -3.12 29.56 -0.08
N ASN A 147 -3.67 28.40 0.26
CA ASN A 147 -4.80 27.75 -0.42
C ASN A 147 -4.54 27.28 -1.86
N ARG A 148 -3.28 27.22 -2.29
CA ARG A 148 -2.96 26.50 -3.54
C ARG A 148 -3.06 25.00 -3.35
N ILE A 149 -3.72 24.33 -4.29
CA ILE A 149 -3.98 22.90 -4.27
C ILE A 149 -3.00 22.19 -5.19
N ARG A 150 -2.40 21.12 -4.73
CA ARG A 150 -1.52 20.27 -5.52
C ARG A 150 -1.98 18.83 -5.39
N LEU A 151 -2.32 18.24 -6.53
CA LEU A 151 -2.66 16.82 -6.63
C LEU A 151 -1.40 16.04 -6.94
N GLN A 152 -1.14 14.96 -6.22
CA GLN A 152 0.05 14.12 -6.42
C GLN A 152 -0.30 12.64 -6.35
N SER A 153 0.56 11.81 -6.95
CA SER A 153 0.54 10.35 -6.77
C SER A 153 1.70 9.92 -5.86
N LYS A 154 1.84 8.61 -5.65
CA LYS A 154 2.93 8.03 -4.86
C LYS A 154 4.34 8.44 -5.31
N THR A 155 4.51 8.75 -6.59
CA THR A 155 5.82 9.04 -7.19
C THR A 155 5.89 10.39 -7.88
N ARG A 156 4.74 11.02 -8.20
CA ARG A 156 4.67 12.29 -8.92
C ARG A 156 4.19 13.41 -8.03
N GLY A 157 5.04 14.40 -7.78
CA GLY A 157 4.72 15.55 -6.93
C GLY A 157 3.67 16.52 -7.49
N ALA A 158 3.32 16.43 -8.77
CA ALA A 158 2.19 17.14 -9.37
C ALA A 158 1.55 16.34 -10.51
N LEU A 159 0.23 16.31 -10.52
CA LEU A 159 -0.61 15.75 -11.57
C LEU A 159 -1.24 16.87 -12.41
N ASP A 160 -1.60 16.55 -13.65
CA ASP A 160 -2.23 17.46 -14.59
C ASP A 160 -3.35 16.75 -15.38
N GLN A 161 -4.04 17.47 -16.27
CA GLN A 161 -5.19 16.96 -17.03
C GLN A 161 -4.83 16.10 -18.25
N THR A 162 -3.55 16.02 -18.63
CA THR A 162 -3.12 15.22 -19.78
C THR A 162 -3.25 13.73 -19.48
N ALA A 163 -3.40 12.91 -20.53
CA ALA A 163 -3.57 11.47 -20.35
C ALA A 163 -2.36 10.81 -19.65
N GLN A 164 -1.16 11.33 -19.87
CA GLN A 164 0.07 10.90 -19.19
C GLN A 164 0.24 11.59 -17.84
N GLY A 165 -0.45 12.71 -17.63
CA GLY A 165 -0.34 13.57 -16.47
C GLY A 165 -1.27 13.25 -15.32
N ASP A 166 -2.37 12.57 -15.63
CA ASP A 166 -3.41 12.14 -14.70
C ASP A 166 -3.06 10.78 -14.03
N ASN A 167 -3.71 10.48 -12.91
CA ASN A 167 -3.69 9.19 -12.22
C ASN A 167 -5.08 8.51 -12.32
N TYR A 168 -5.35 7.84 -13.44
CA TYR A 168 -6.62 7.12 -13.69
C TYR A 168 -7.90 7.97 -13.54
N GLY A 169 -7.85 9.22 -14.01
CA GLY A 169 -8.95 10.18 -13.96
C GLY A 169 -9.09 10.90 -12.62
N PHE A 170 -8.23 10.62 -11.63
CA PHE A 170 -8.23 11.30 -10.34
C PHE A 170 -8.04 12.81 -10.50
N ALA A 171 -7.02 13.23 -11.26
CA ALA A 171 -6.70 14.65 -11.36
C ALA A 171 -7.85 15.41 -12.02
N LYS A 172 -8.34 14.89 -13.15
CA LYS A 172 -9.53 15.41 -13.84
C LYS A 172 -10.76 15.52 -12.92
N ALA A 173 -11.00 14.53 -12.06
CA ALA A 173 -12.13 14.56 -11.13
C ALA A 173 -11.95 15.65 -10.06
N MET A 174 -10.78 15.68 -9.41
CA MET A 174 -10.51 16.60 -8.29
C MET A 174 -10.31 18.06 -8.72
N PHE A 175 -9.92 18.33 -9.97
CA PHE A 175 -9.89 19.71 -10.49
C PHE A 175 -11.26 20.40 -10.49
N GLN A 176 -12.35 19.63 -10.41
CA GLN A 176 -13.71 20.16 -10.31
C GLN A 176 -14.17 20.41 -8.87
N GLN A 177 -13.36 20.01 -7.88
CA GLN A 177 -13.73 19.97 -6.46
C GLN A 177 -13.01 21.03 -5.61
N GLU A 178 -12.57 22.14 -6.21
CA GLU A 178 -11.82 23.20 -5.52
C GLU A 178 -12.50 23.64 -4.22
N THR A 179 -13.78 24.01 -4.29
CA THR A 179 -14.55 24.50 -3.14
C THR A 179 -14.65 23.45 -2.03
N ALA A 180 -14.92 22.19 -2.39
CA ALA A 180 -15.01 21.10 -1.43
C ALA A 180 -13.65 20.84 -0.75
N ILE A 181 -12.56 20.82 -1.52
CA ILE A 181 -11.20 20.61 -1.00
C ILE A 181 -10.79 21.73 -0.03
N LEU A 182 -11.08 22.98 -0.35
CA LEU A 182 -10.77 24.11 0.54
C LEU A 182 -11.63 24.06 1.82
N ALA A 183 -12.92 23.74 1.71
CA ALA A 183 -13.77 23.53 2.88
C ALA A 183 -13.28 22.38 3.78
N MET A 184 -12.78 21.29 3.19
CA MET A 184 -12.14 20.21 3.93
C MET A 184 -10.90 20.67 4.68
N LYS A 185 -10.02 21.48 4.05
CA LYS A 185 -8.87 22.06 4.74
C LYS A 185 -9.32 22.85 5.97
N ASP A 186 -10.34 23.68 5.84
CA ASP A 186 -10.85 24.50 6.94
C ASP A 186 -11.36 23.62 8.10
N LYS A 187 -12.13 22.56 7.80
CA LYS A 187 -12.57 21.57 8.78
C LYS A 187 -11.41 20.89 9.50
N ILE A 188 -10.38 20.46 8.75
CA ILE A 188 -9.18 19.82 9.31
C ILE A 188 -8.42 20.77 10.24
N VAL A 189 -8.23 22.03 9.83
CA VAL A 189 -7.54 23.05 10.63
C VAL A 189 -8.34 23.37 11.89
N GLN A 190 -9.65 23.52 11.79
CA GLN A 190 -10.52 23.75 12.94
C GLN A 190 -10.43 22.59 13.94
N GLN A 191 -10.59 21.35 13.47
CA GLN A 191 -10.46 20.15 14.30
C GLN A 191 -9.09 20.10 15.00
N TRP A 192 -8.02 20.45 14.28
CA TRP A 192 -6.68 20.50 14.86
C TRP A 192 -6.59 21.51 16.01
N LEU A 193 -7.10 22.73 15.82
CA LEU A 193 -7.11 23.78 16.84
C LEU A 193 -7.93 23.38 18.08
N GLU A 194 -9.04 22.67 17.87
CA GLU A 194 -9.89 22.17 18.96
C GLU A 194 -9.22 21.05 19.78
N LEU A 195 -8.45 20.17 19.13
CA LEU A 195 -7.71 19.09 19.79
C LEU A 195 -6.43 19.60 20.48
N HIS A 196 -5.85 20.70 20.00
CA HIS A 196 -4.57 21.25 20.47
C HIS A 196 -4.74 22.63 21.13
N LYS A 197 -5.81 22.81 21.92
CA LYS A 197 -6.11 24.07 22.62
C LYS A 197 -4.88 24.61 23.36
N GLY A 198 -4.55 25.86 23.11
CA GLY A 198 -3.39 26.55 23.70
C GLY A 198 -2.08 26.34 22.94
N GLN A 199 -2.06 25.54 21.87
CA GLN A 199 -0.93 25.49 20.94
C GLN A 199 -1.15 26.46 19.78
N SER A 200 -0.07 27.09 19.32
CA SER A 200 -0.11 27.94 18.12
C SER A 200 0.08 27.07 16.89
N LEU A 201 -0.85 27.17 15.94
CA LEU A 201 -0.65 26.69 14.58
C LEU A 201 0.03 27.79 13.76
N SER A 202 0.77 27.41 12.70
CA SER A 202 1.17 28.36 11.66
C SER A 202 -0.05 29.12 11.15
N SER A 203 0.09 30.42 10.88
CA SER A 203 -0.97 31.21 10.25
C SER A 203 -1.30 30.73 8.83
N LEU A 204 -0.41 29.96 8.22
CA LEU A 204 -0.55 29.38 6.89
C LEU A 204 -0.27 27.86 6.97
N PRO A 205 -1.19 27.06 7.55
CA PRO A 205 -0.96 25.63 7.71
C PRO A 205 -1.06 24.90 6.38
N GLU A 206 -0.08 24.06 6.09
CA GLU A 206 -0.15 23.08 5.01
C GLU A 206 -0.92 21.85 5.50
N VAL A 207 -1.83 21.34 4.67
CA VAL A 207 -2.59 20.12 4.94
C VAL A 207 -2.35 19.12 3.80
N VAL A 208 -2.00 17.89 4.16
CA VAL A 208 -1.96 16.75 3.24
C VAL A 208 -3.14 15.86 3.56
N ILE A 209 -3.98 15.60 2.57
CA ILE A 209 -5.09 14.65 2.62
C ILE A 209 -4.69 13.47 1.75
N ALA A 210 -4.23 12.39 2.38
CA ALA A 210 -3.78 11.19 1.71
C ALA A 210 -4.93 10.19 1.58
N GLY A 211 -5.06 9.59 0.41
CA GLY A 211 -6.17 8.69 0.11
C GLY A 211 -5.90 7.70 -1.00
N GLU A 212 -6.86 6.80 -1.16
CA GLU A 212 -6.89 5.82 -2.23
C GLU A 212 -7.94 6.25 -3.26
N TRP A 213 -7.55 6.36 -4.52
CA TRP A 213 -8.48 6.51 -5.64
C TRP A 213 -8.97 5.12 -6.06
N ILE A 214 -10.27 4.88 -5.97
CA ILE A 214 -10.91 3.58 -6.18
C ILE A 214 -12.07 3.68 -7.16
N GLY A 215 -12.47 2.56 -7.76
CA GLY A 215 -13.65 2.48 -8.63
C GLY A 215 -13.42 1.74 -9.94
N PRO A 216 -14.39 1.80 -10.87
CA PRO A 216 -14.31 1.17 -12.18
C PRO A 216 -13.06 1.55 -12.99
N GLY A 217 -12.34 0.54 -13.48
CA GLY A 217 -11.19 0.73 -14.37
C GLY A 217 -9.92 1.25 -13.70
N ILE A 218 -9.89 1.28 -12.36
CA ILE A 218 -8.70 1.62 -11.58
C ILE A 218 -7.81 0.40 -11.38
N MET A 219 -8.36 -0.68 -10.82
CA MET A 219 -7.63 -1.93 -10.55
C MET A 219 -8.44 -3.14 -10.99
N ALA A 220 -8.02 -3.75 -12.10
CA ALA A 220 -8.66 -4.92 -12.69
C ALA A 220 -8.82 -6.05 -11.67
N GLY A 221 -10.05 -6.54 -11.51
CA GLY A 221 -10.36 -7.65 -10.61
C GLY A 221 -10.56 -7.26 -9.14
N SER A 222 -10.41 -5.97 -8.80
CA SER A 222 -10.74 -5.44 -7.47
C SER A 222 -12.24 -5.52 -7.21
N LEU A 223 -12.63 -5.78 -5.95
CA LEU A 223 -14.02 -5.68 -5.52
C LEU A 223 -14.63 -4.30 -5.80
N LEU A 224 -13.79 -3.25 -5.71
CA LEU A 224 -14.20 -1.86 -5.83
C LEU A 224 -14.47 -1.43 -7.27
N GLU A 225 -14.18 -2.27 -8.27
CA GLU A 225 -14.63 -2.03 -9.66
C GLU A 225 -16.16 -2.10 -9.81
N LYS A 226 -16.86 -2.65 -8.82
CA LYS A 226 -18.34 -2.74 -8.79
C LYS A 226 -19.02 -1.44 -8.32
N LEU A 227 -18.27 -0.42 -7.94
CA LEU A 227 -18.83 0.88 -7.60
C LEU A 227 -19.43 1.56 -8.83
N ASP A 228 -20.46 2.39 -8.64
CA ASP A 228 -21.10 3.12 -9.74
C ASP A 228 -20.18 4.22 -10.34
N SER A 229 -19.25 4.72 -9.53
CA SER A 229 -18.32 5.79 -9.89
C SER A 229 -17.00 5.67 -9.14
N ASN A 230 -15.99 6.38 -9.62
CA ASN A 230 -14.73 6.49 -8.91
C ASN A 230 -14.87 7.41 -7.69
N LEU A 231 -14.15 7.08 -6.63
CA LEU A 231 -14.17 7.79 -5.34
C LEU A 231 -12.75 7.99 -4.84
N PHE A 232 -12.52 9.12 -4.16
CA PHE A 232 -11.29 9.36 -3.40
C PHE A 232 -11.55 9.06 -1.93
N VAL A 233 -10.84 8.10 -1.36
CA VAL A 233 -11.06 7.64 0.02
C VAL A 233 -9.88 8.05 0.90
N VAL A 234 -10.10 9.03 1.78
CA VAL A 234 -9.14 9.52 2.75
C VAL A 234 -8.77 8.41 3.74
N HIS A 235 -7.46 8.17 3.91
CA HIS A 235 -6.94 7.20 4.86
C HIS A 235 -5.85 7.75 5.79
N ALA A 236 -5.37 8.97 5.56
CA ALA A 236 -4.48 9.66 6.49
C ALA A 236 -4.50 11.17 6.25
N ILE A 237 -4.24 11.95 7.30
CA ILE A 237 -4.12 13.41 7.20
C ILE A 237 -2.81 13.82 7.86
N ALA A 238 -2.11 14.80 7.28
CA ALA A 238 -1.01 15.49 7.93
C ALA A 238 -1.28 16.99 7.99
N VAL A 239 -0.95 17.61 9.13
CA VAL A 239 -1.01 19.06 9.34
C VAL A 239 0.41 19.54 9.64
N ASN A 240 0.93 20.46 8.82
CA ASN A 240 2.31 20.95 8.88
C ASN A 240 3.36 19.82 8.95
N GLY A 241 3.17 18.78 8.12
CA GLY A 241 4.08 17.64 8.04
C GLY A 241 3.98 16.63 9.18
N VAL A 242 3.03 16.79 10.12
CA VAL A 242 2.78 15.83 11.20
C VAL A 242 1.51 15.05 10.91
N TRP A 243 1.63 13.71 10.81
CA TRP A 243 0.47 12.82 10.67
C TRP A 243 -0.40 12.85 11.93
N VAL A 244 -1.69 13.08 11.77
CA VAL A 244 -2.67 13.12 12.87
C VAL A 244 -3.36 11.77 13.06
N GLU A 245 -4.04 11.59 14.20
CA GLU A 245 -4.73 10.33 14.50
C GLU A 245 -5.98 10.17 13.65
N ASP A 246 -5.99 9.16 12.77
CA ASP A 246 -7.09 8.93 11.80
C ASP A 246 -8.47 8.96 12.47
N LYS A 247 -8.60 8.33 13.64
CA LYS A 247 -9.87 8.25 14.38
C LYS A 247 -10.41 9.62 14.77
N LEU A 248 -9.55 10.59 15.07
CA LEU A 248 -9.98 11.94 15.44
C LEU A 248 -10.45 12.76 14.22
N TYR A 249 -10.26 12.24 13.02
CA TYR A 249 -10.62 12.86 11.74
C TYR A 249 -11.51 11.93 10.88
N GLU A 250 -12.14 10.91 11.48
CA GLU A 250 -12.97 9.92 10.77
C GLU A 250 -14.21 10.52 10.07
N HIS A 251 -14.63 11.72 10.52
CA HIS A 251 -15.76 12.47 9.97
C HIS A 251 -15.38 13.40 8.80
N ILE A 252 -14.09 13.48 8.44
CA ILE A 252 -13.62 14.31 7.34
C ILE A 252 -13.92 13.61 6.01
N GLU A 253 -14.97 14.07 5.34
CA GLU A 253 -15.43 13.62 4.03
C GLU A 253 -16.28 14.71 3.32
N GLU A 254 -16.42 14.58 2.00
CA GLU A 254 -17.30 15.38 1.13
C GLU A 254 -17.98 14.45 0.11
N PRO A 255 -19.07 13.74 0.50
CA PRO A 255 -19.68 12.71 -0.34
C PRO A 255 -20.17 13.22 -1.70
N GLU A 256 -20.71 14.44 -1.76
CA GLU A 256 -21.15 15.07 -3.02
C GLU A 256 -20.00 15.34 -4.00
N ALA A 257 -18.78 15.52 -3.48
CA ALA A 257 -17.56 15.67 -4.26
C ALA A 257 -16.90 14.32 -4.60
N GLY A 258 -17.49 13.19 -4.18
CA GLY A 258 -16.90 11.87 -4.32
C GLY A 258 -15.69 11.62 -3.41
N ILE A 259 -15.59 12.35 -2.29
CA ILE A 259 -14.52 12.22 -1.30
C ILE A 259 -15.09 11.60 -0.02
N LEU A 260 -14.61 10.42 0.37
CA LEU A 260 -15.09 9.67 1.52
C LEU A 260 -13.97 9.37 2.50
N ASN A 261 -14.30 8.90 3.71
CA ASN A 261 -13.31 8.46 4.68
C ASN A 261 -13.28 6.92 4.80
N VAL A 262 -12.07 6.34 4.90
CA VAL A 262 -11.88 4.89 5.08
C VAL A 262 -12.54 4.37 6.36
N ALA A 263 -12.73 5.22 7.37
CA ALA A 263 -13.38 4.89 8.63
C ALA A 263 -14.83 4.39 8.47
N ARG A 264 -15.48 4.62 7.32
CA ARG A 264 -16.75 3.98 6.97
C ARG A 264 -16.68 2.46 7.02
N GLY A 265 -15.51 1.87 6.76
CA GLY A 265 -15.26 0.43 6.89
C GLY A 265 -15.01 -0.04 8.33
N GLY A 266 -15.09 0.86 9.32
CA GLY A 266 -14.77 0.57 10.71
C GLY A 266 -13.27 0.53 11.01
N CYS A 267 -12.97 0.32 12.29
CA CYS A 267 -11.61 0.28 12.83
C CYS A 267 -11.35 -1.03 13.57
N PHE A 268 -10.15 -1.57 13.40
CA PHE A 268 -9.63 -2.75 14.07
C PHE A 268 -8.63 -2.32 15.14
N HIS A 269 -8.44 -3.14 16.17
CA HIS A 269 -7.54 -2.83 17.27
C HIS A 269 -6.70 -4.03 17.61
N GLU A 270 -5.39 -3.84 17.79
CA GLU A 270 -4.50 -4.90 18.24
C GLU A 270 -3.43 -4.42 19.21
N LYS A 271 -2.78 -5.36 19.89
CA LYS A 271 -1.69 -5.08 20.82
C LYS A 271 -0.47 -5.90 20.44
N LEU A 272 0.63 -5.19 20.16
CA LEU A 272 1.94 -5.80 19.99
C LEU A 272 2.65 -5.80 21.33
N ASP A 273 2.81 -6.98 21.93
CA ASP A 273 3.87 -7.17 22.93
C ASP A 273 5.19 -7.36 22.18
N VAL A 274 6.14 -6.46 22.38
CA VAL A 274 7.45 -6.50 21.74
C VAL A 274 8.31 -7.68 22.19
N THR A 275 7.85 -8.46 23.18
CA THR A 275 8.44 -9.74 23.58
C THR A 275 7.80 -10.94 22.89
N ASP A 276 6.65 -10.75 22.24
CA ASP A 276 5.89 -11.80 21.54
C ASP A 276 5.23 -11.24 20.26
N VAL A 277 6.07 -11.02 19.24
CA VAL A 277 5.66 -10.45 17.96
C VAL A 277 4.79 -11.42 17.14
N GLU A 278 5.07 -12.73 17.24
CA GLU A 278 4.40 -13.76 16.44
C GLU A 278 2.92 -13.88 16.83
N SER A 279 2.60 -13.87 18.13
CA SER A 279 1.19 -13.89 18.59
C SER A 279 0.41 -12.66 18.09
N CYS A 280 1.04 -11.49 18.08
CA CYS A 280 0.41 -10.28 17.54
C CYS A 280 0.17 -10.38 16.03
N LEU A 281 1.15 -10.90 15.28
CA LEU A 281 1.01 -11.10 13.84
C LEU A 281 -0.13 -12.08 13.53
N GLN A 282 -0.24 -13.18 14.28
CA GLN A 282 -1.33 -14.14 14.13
C GLN A 282 -2.70 -13.47 14.36
N ALA A 283 -2.85 -12.71 15.45
CA ALA A 283 -4.10 -12.01 15.77
C ALA A 283 -4.46 -10.94 14.71
N MET A 284 -3.46 -10.18 14.23
CA MET A 284 -3.66 -9.24 13.11
C MET A 284 -4.09 -9.96 11.83
N MET A 285 -3.54 -11.14 11.55
CA MET A 285 -3.90 -11.93 10.39
C MET A 285 -5.30 -12.52 10.49
N GLU A 286 -5.75 -12.95 11.67
CA GLU A 286 -7.13 -13.41 11.89
C GLU A 286 -8.14 -12.31 11.50
N LYS A 287 -7.94 -11.08 11.96
CA LYS A 287 -8.74 -9.90 11.58
C LYS A 287 -8.64 -9.56 10.09
N THR A 288 -7.44 -9.73 9.52
CA THR A 288 -7.24 -9.55 8.08
C THR A 288 -8.09 -10.55 7.29
N MET A 289 -8.18 -11.80 7.75
CA MET A 289 -8.99 -12.83 7.10
C MET A 289 -10.49 -12.55 7.21
N GLU A 290 -10.96 -11.84 8.23
CA GLU A 290 -12.34 -11.35 8.31
C GLU A 290 -12.64 -10.33 7.20
N VAL A 291 -11.74 -9.36 6.99
CA VAL A 291 -11.84 -8.38 5.89
C VAL A 291 -11.74 -9.06 4.52
N VAL A 292 -10.87 -10.05 4.39
CA VAL A 292 -10.73 -10.86 3.17
C VAL A 292 -12.00 -11.67 2.88
N LYS A 293 -12.69 -12.15 3.90
CA LYS A 293 -13.99 -12.82 3.70
C LYS A 293 -15.04 -11.83 3.21
N GLN A 294 -15.08 -10.64 3.79
CA GLN A 294 -16.01 -9.59 3.38
C GLN A 294 -15.44 -8.20 3.68
N CYS A 295 -15.26 -7.38 2.64
CA CYS A 295 -14.77 -6.02 2.78
C CYS A 295 -15.82 -5.13 3.47
N PRO A 296 -15.56 -4.60 4.68
CA PRO A 296 -16.57 -3.82 5.38
C PRO A 296 -16.73 -2.41 4.77
N PHE A 297 -15.71 -1.87 4.11
CA PHE A 297 -15.84 -0.61 3.36
C PHE A 297 -16.77 -0.77 2.16
N ALA A 298 -16.57 -1.81 1.32
CA ALA A 298 -17.45 -2.07 0.18
C ALA A 298 -18.89 -2.40 0.61
N ALA A 299 -19.05 -3.04 1.77
CA ALA A 299 -20.36 -3.35 2.34
C ALA A 299 -21.20 -2.09 2.62
N THR A 300 -20.57 -0.92 2.85
CA THR A 300 -21.30 0.35 3.00
C THR A 300 -22.04 0.80 1.73
N PHE A 301 -21.69 0.23 0.58
CA PHE A 301 -22.37 0.42 -0.71
C PHE A 301 -23.27 -0.78 -1.08
N GLY A 302 -23.51 -1.70 -0.15
CA GLY A 302 -24.23 -2.94 -0.44
C GLY A 302 -23.45 -3.93 -1.31
N ILE A 303 -22.14 -3.71 -1.50
CA ILE A 303 -21.28 -4.58 -2.29
C ILE A 303 -20.68 -5.67 -1.40
N VAL A 304 -20.97 -6.93 -1.75
CA VAL A 304 -20.41 -8.10 -1.06
C VAL A 304 -19.26 -8.69 -1.86
N GLY A 305 -18.15 -8.95 -1.17
CA GLY A 305 -17.02 -9.69 -1.71
C GLY A 305 -15.74 -9.48 -0.90
N ARG A 306 -14.65 -10.04 -1.41
CA ARG A 306 -13.35 -10.10 -0.75
C ARG A 306 -12.68 -8.73 -0.63
N GLY A 307 -12.24 -8.39 0.57
CA GLY A 307 -11.36 -7.24 0.82
C GLY A 307 -9.88 -7.57 0.65
N GLU A 308 -9.04 -6.54 0.61
CA GLU A 308 -7.60 -6.70 0.38
C GLU A 308 -6.83 -7.05 1.67
N GLY A 309 -7.15 -6.37 2.77
CA GLY A 309 -6.48 -6.55 4.05
C GLY A 309 -6.64 -5.36 4.98
N ILE A 310 -5.66 -5.13 5.86
CA ILE A 310 -5.69 -4.06 6.88
C ILE A 310 -4.38 -3.27 6.86
N VAL A 311 -4.47 -1.95 7.00
CA VAL A 311 -3.33 -1.07 7.33
C VAL A 311 -3.40 -0.74 8.81
N TRP A 312 -2.34 -1.06 9.54
CA TRP A 312 -2.20 -0.83 10.98
C TRP A 312 -1.24 0.32 11.23
N LYS A 313 -1.65 1.26 12.08
CA LYS A 313 -0.82 2.34 12.59
C LYS A 313 -0.70 2.19 14.10
N ALA A 314 0.51 2.30 14.65
CA ALA A 314 0.67 2.36 16.09
C ALA A 314 -0.16 3.51 16.67
N ALA A 315 -0.72 3.35 17.86
CA ALA A 315 -1.49 4.39 18.52
C ALA A 315 -0.61 5.63 18.78
N HIS A 316 -1.24 6.79 18.86
CA HIS A 316 -0.54 8.04 19.12
C HIS A 316 0.18 8.03 20.48
N PRO A 317 1.37 8.65 20.58
CA PRO A 317 2.04 9.46 19.55
C PRO A 317 2.91 8.67 18.55
N LEU A 318 3.13 7.37 18.73
CA LEU A 318 3.99 6.58 17.82
C LEU A 318 3.48 6.58 16.38
N GLY A 319 2.15 6.54 16.21
CA GLY A 319 1.48 6.60 14.90
C GLY A 319 1.74 7.86 14.07
N GLN A 320 2.28 8.93 14.66
CA GLN A 320 2.70 10.11 13.92
C GLN A 320 3.89 9.83 13.00
N ASP A 321 4.70 8.82 13.34
CA ASP A 321 5.85 8.39 12.57
C ASP A 321 5.51 7.15 11.73
N PRO A 322 5.50 7.26 10.39
CA PRO A 322 5.15 6.16 9.52
C PRO A 322 6.04 4.92 9.61
N ARG A 323 7.21 5.00 10.25
CA ARG A 323 8.05 3.83 10.54
C ARG A 323 7.34 2.81 11.44
N PHE A 324 6.26 3.22 12.12
CA PHE A 324 5.40 2.39 12.96
C PHE A 324 4.06 2.02 12.29
N TRP A 325 4.00 2.09 10.95
CA TRP A 325 2.87 1.62 10.16
C TRP A 325 3.22 0.29 9.49
N VAL A 326 2.26 -0.63 9.43
CA VAL A 326 2.40 -1.96 8.80
C VAL A 326 1.11 -2.34 8.09
N LYS A 327 1.19 -3.18 7.06
CA LYS A 327 0.02 -3.73 6.36
C LYS A 327 -0.02 -5.25 6.49
N THR A 328 -1.21 -5.80 6.66
CA THR A 328 -1.45 -7.24 6.60
C THR A 328 -2.35 -7.56 5.43
N LYS A 329 -2.01 -8.63 4.70
CA LYS A 329 -2.70 -9.10 3.49
C LYS A 329 -2.67 -10.63 3.46
N PRO A 330 -3.64 -11.29 2.81
CA PRO A 330 -3.58 -12.74 2.62
C PRO A 330 -2.36 -13.11 1.77
N ALA A 331 -1.80 -14.30 2.00
CA ALA A 331 -0.59 -14.77 1.32
C ALA A 331 -0.73 -14.76 -0.22
N GLU A 332 -1.91 -15.10 -0.73
CA GLU A 332 -2.26 -15.08 -2.16
C GLU A 332 -2.16 -13.70 -2.81
N SER A 333 -2.29 -12.63 -2.00
CA SER A 333 -2.18 -11.24 -2.43
C SER A 333 -0.78 -10.65 -2.16
N SER A 334 0.17 -11.50 -1.75
CA SER A 334 1.57 -11.13 -1.61
C SER A 334 2.25 -11.11 -2.98
N ALA A 335 3.08 -10.10 -3.22
CA ALA A 335 3.95 -10.04 -4.40
C ALA A 335 5.08 -11.09 -4.35
N THR A 336 5.16 -11.88 -3.29
CA THR A 336 6.19 -12.90 -3.04
C THR A 336 5.51 -14.25 -2.77
N ASN A 337 6.02 -15.31 -3.40
CA ASN A 337 5.60 -16.68 -3.12
C ASN A 337 6.25 -17.15 -1.81
N GLN A 338 5.48 -17.11 -0.71
CA GLN A 338 6.00 -17.39 0.62
C GLN A 338 6.44 -18.84 0.80
N ASP A 339 5.72 -19.78 0.18
CA ASP A 339 6.00 -21.22 0.29
C ASP A 339 7.28 -21.62 -0.48
N ALA A 340 7.70 -20.78 -1.44
CA ALA A 340 8.92 -20.98 -2.21
C ALA A 340 10.15 -20.30 -1.59
N LEU A 341 10.01 -19.64 -0.44
CA LEU A 341 11.16 -19.00 0.21
C LEU A 341 12.13 -20.06 0.75
N PRO A 342 13.45 -19.89 0.52
CA PRO A 342 14.45 -20.86 0.95
C PRO A 342 14.64 -20.84 2.47
N ASN A 343 14.76 -22.02 3.07
CA ASN A 343 15.09 -22.15 4.49
C ASN A 343 16.61 -22.39 4.67
N PRO A 344 17.33 -21.52 5.41
CA PRO A 344 18.78 -21.68 5.64
C PRO A 344 19.17 -22.92 6.43
N HIS A 345 18.22 -23.59 7.09
CA HIS A 345 18.45 -24.85 7.78
C HIS A 345 18.41 -26.07 6.87
N THR A 346 17.69 -26.00 5.74
CA THR A 346 17.55 -27.12 4.80
C THR A 346 18.39 -26.96 3.55
N MET A 347 18.83 -25.74 3.25
CA MET A 347 19.60 -25.41 2.05
C MET A 347 20.90 -24.72 2.47
N GLU A 348 22.01 -25.46 2.51
CA GLU A 348 23.29 -24.96 3.04
C GLU A 348 24.00 -23.98 2.09
N ASP A 349 23.88 -24.19 0.77
CA ASP A 349 24.52 -23.33 -0.23
C ASP A 349 23.83 -21.95 -0.30
N GLN A 350 24.58 -20.91 0.05
CA GLN A 350 24.10 -19.52 0.00
C GLN A 350 23.76 -19.06 -1.41
N VAL A 351 24.50 -19.52 -2.42
CA VAL A 351 24.28 -19.15 -3.83
C VAL A 351 22.95 -19.72 -4.31
N GLU A 352 22.69 -21.00 -4.03
CA GLU A 352 21.43 -21.67 -4.35
C GLU A 352 20.25 -21.01 -3.62
N ARG A 353 20.35 -20.78 -2.30
CA ARG A 353 19.34 -20.03 -1.55
C ARG A 353 19.03 -18.68 -2.18
N THR A 354 20.06 -17.95 -2.56
CA THR A 354 19.89 -16.61 -3.13
C THR A 354 19.16 -16.66 -4.47
N ARG A 355 19.37 -17.69 -5.29
CA ARG A 355 18.61 -17.90 -6.53
C ARG A 355 17.15 -18.23 -6.26
N GLU A 356 16.88 -19.17 -5.36
CA GLU A 356 15.50 -19.55 -4.99
C GLU A 356 14.73 -18.37 -4.40
N PHE A 357 15.39 -17.58 -3.55
CA PHE A 357 14.82 -16.34 -3.03
C PHE A 357 14.47 -15.36 -4.16
N ALA A 358 15.34 -15.20 -5.17
CA ALA A 358 15.06 -14.35 -6.31
C ALA A 358 13.85 -14.85 -7.11
N LEU A 359 13.73 -16.15 -7.34
CA LEU A 359 12.58 -16.74 -8.05
C LEU A 359 11.28 -16.59 -7.26
N ALA A 360 11.32 -16.77 -5.94
CA ALA A 360 10.17 -16.61 -5.07
C ALA A 360 9.67 -15.16 -4.98
N THR A 361 10.57 -14.17 -5.14
CA THR A 361 10.26 -12.74 -5.00
C THR A 361 10.01 -12.03 -6.34
N VAL A 362 10.63 -12.47 -7.44
CA VAL A 362 10.41 -11.88 -8.78
C VAL A 362 9.20 -12.54 -9.44
N THR A 363 8.03 -12.37 -8.82
CA THR A 363 6.78 -12.97 -9.29
C THR A 363 6.18 -12.22 -10.49
N GLN A 364 5.33 -12.91 -11.25
CA GLN A 364 4.58 -12.31 -12.36
C GLN A 364 3.83 -11.05 -11.92
N ALA A 365 3.16 -11.09 -10.77
CA ALA A 365 2.38 -9.96 -10.25
C ALA A 365 3.26 -8.72 -10.01
N ARG A 366 4.45 -8.90 -9.41
CA ARG A 366 5.42 -7.81 -9.19
C ARG A 366 5.94 -7.24 -10.51
N LEU A 367 6.21 -8.10 -11.49
CA LEU A 367 6.68 -7.69 -12.81
C LEU A 367 5.61 -6.90 -13.60
N GLU A 368 4.37 -7.35 -13.56
CA GLU A 368 3.22 -6.66 -14.18
C GLU A 368 2.94 -5.32 -13.52
N GLN A 369 3.08 -5.23 -12.19
CA GLN A 369 2.97 -3.98 -11.46
C GLN A 369 4.04 -2.98 -11.94
N GLY A 370 5.31 -3.37 -11.98
CA GLY A 370 6.38 -2.52 -12.49
C GLY A 370 6.12 -2.05 -13.92
N TRP A 371 5.71 -2.97 -14.79
CA TRP A 371 5.37 -2.68 -16.19
C TRP A 371 4.26 -1.63 -16.32
N SER A 372 3.23 -1.71 -15.49
CA SER A 372 2.11 -0.76 -15.51
C SER A 372 2.52 0.63 -15.00
N LEU A 373 3.34 0.67 -13.95
CA LEU A 373 3.71 1.91 -13.25
C LEU A 373 4.73 2.75 -14.03
N LEU A 374 5.72 2.14 -14.69
CA LEU A 374 6.75 2.85 -15.44
C LEU A 374 6.24 3.99 -16.34
N PRO A 375 5.32 3.75 -17.30
CA PRO A 375 4.84 4.79 -18.20
C PRO A 375 3.92 5.81 -17.53
N ARG A 376 3.18 5.40 -16.49
CA ARG A 376 2.13 6.22 -15.87
C ARG A 376 2.65 7.11 -14.75
N GLU A 377 3.49 6.54 -13.91
CA GLU A 377 4.04 7.16 -12.72
C GLU A 377 5.43 7.76 -12.96
N MET A 378 6.28 7.08 -13.73
CA MET A 378 7.64 7.56 -14.02
C MET A 378 7.78 8.20 -15.40
N GLN A 379 6.68 8.40 -16.13
CA GLN A 379 6.65 8.97 -17.48
C GLN A 379 7.64 8.30 -18.43
N THR A 380 7.89 7.00 -18.22
CA THR A 380 8.92 6.23 -18.91
C THR A 380 8.22 5.18 -19.77
N PRO A 381 8.08 5.39 -21.10
CA PRO A 381 7.40 4.44 -21.96
C PRO A 381 8.08 3.08 -21.95
N ASN A 382 7.27 2.02 -21.89
CA ASN A 382 7.77 0.64 -21.95
C ASN A 382 8.44 0.38 -23.31
N THR A 383 9.76 0.51 -23.30
CA THR A 383 10.63 0.40 -24.46
C THR A 383 11.93 -0.28 -24.04
N ASN A 384 12.74 -0.72 -25.01
CA ASN A 384 14.07 -1.27 -24.74
C ASN A 384 14.95 -0.30 -23.92
N LYS A 385 14.75 1.03 -24.08
CA LYS A 385 15.52 2.06 -23.36
C LYS A 385 15.16 2.10 -21.87
N ALA A 386 13.90 1.79 -21.54
CA ALA A 386 13.36 1.81 -20.17
C ALA A 386 13.73 0.56 -19.33
N THR A 387 14.50 -0.37 -19.89
CA THR A 387 14.86 -1.62 -19.21
C THR A 387 15.60 -1.33 -17.89
N GLY A 388 16.52 -0.37 -17.87
CA GLY A 388 17.27 -0.03 -16.66
C GLY A 388 16.38 0.49 -15.54
N GLU A 389 15.43 1.36 -15.87
CA GLU A 389 14.44 1.92 -14.96
C GLU A 389 13.50 0.83 -14.42
N PHE A 390 13.05 -0.09 -15.28
CA PHE A 390 12.24 -1.25 -14.87
C PHE A 390 12.98 -2.12 -13.85
N LEU A 391 14.23 -2.48 -14.16
CA LEU A 391 15.05 -3.29 -13.26
C LEU A 391 15.34 -2.58 -11.94
N SER A 392 15.54 -1.26 -11.97
CA SER A 392 15.67 -0.48 -10.74
C SER A 392 14.38 -0.49 -9.93
N TRP A 393 13.22 -0.34 -10.58
CA TRP A 393 11.96 -0.40 -9.86
C TRP A 393 11.76 -1.76 -9.17
N VAL A 394 11.99 -2.87 -9.88
CA VAL A 394 11.80 -4.22 -9.32
C VAL A 394 12.75 -4.50 -8.16
N LYS A 395 14.04 -4.14 -8.28
CA LYS A 395 15.00 -4.34 -7.19
C LYS A 395 14.63 -3.49 -5.98
N ASP A 396 14.28 -2.22 -6.18
CA ASP A 396 13.98 -1.29 -5.09
C ASP A 396 12.69 -1.70 -4.37
N ASP A 397 11.73 -2.27 -5.11
CA ASP A 397 10.53 -2.86 -4.53
C ASP A 397 10.85 -4.06 -3.63
N ILE A 398 11.60 -5.04 -4.13
CA ILE A 398 12.00 -6.26 -3.39
C ILE A 398 12.80 -5.89 -2.14
N PHE A 399 13.81 -5.03 -2.26
CA PHE A 399 14.66 -4.67 -1.13
C PHE A 399 13.89 -3.90 -0.05
N ALA A 400 12.86 -3.14 -0.42
CA ALA A 400 12.03 -2.44 0.54
C ALA A 400 10.97 -3.35 1.20
N GLU A 401 10.39 -4.31 0.48
CA GLU A 401 9.35 -5.18 1.02
C GLU A 401 9.89 -6.43 1.73
N GLU A 402 11.02 -6.97 1.30
CA GLU A 402 11.52 -8.28 1.73
C GLU A 402 12.76 -8.19 2.64
N ALA A 403 13.10 -6.99 3.14
CA ALA A 403 14.32 -6.77 3.94
C ALA A 403 14.46 -7.74 5.12
N GLY A 404 13.40 -7.96 5.90
CA GLY A 404 13.40 -8.90 7.01
C GLY A 404 13.62 -10.35 6.55
N ARG A 405 12.96 -10.76 5.45
CA ARG A 405 13.10 -12.11 4.89
C ARG A 405 14.46 -12.36 4.30
N MET A 406 15.11 -11.34 3.73
CA MET A 406 16.49 -11.46 3.24
C MET A 406 17.45 -11.81 4.39
N GLU A 407 17.24 -11.22 5.58
CA GLU A 407 18.02 -11.55 6.78
C GLU A 407 17.70 -12.96 7.28
N GLU A 408 16.41 -13.32 7.36
CA GLU A 408 15.97 -14.65 7.77
C GLU A 408 16.50 -15.76 6.86
N CYS A 409 16.47 -15.56 5.54
CA CYS A 409 16.93 -16.53 4.54
C CYS A 409 18.46 -16.54 4.36
N LYS A 410 19.19 -15.60 4.98
CA LYS A 410 20.66 -15.45 4.89
C LYS A 410 21.17 -15.41 3.44
N VAL A 411 20.53 -14.60 2.61
CA VAL A 411 20.88 -14.45 1.18
C VAL A 411 22.07 -13.51 1.00
N ASP A 412 22.82 -13.70 -0.09
CA ASP A 412 23.85 -12.76 -0.53
C ASP A 412 23.19 -11.59 -1.28
N LYS A 413 23.31 -10.37 -0.76
CA LYS A 413 22.66 -9.18 -1.34
C LYS A 413 23.23 -8.80 -2.70
N GLU A 414 24.54 -8.95 -2.92
CA GLU A 414 25.19 -8.60 -4.18
C GLU A 414 24.82 -9.62 -5.26
N TYR A 415 24.76 -10.90 -4.89
CA TYR A 415 24.36 -11.94 -5.81
C TYR A 415 22.85 -11.93 -6.10
N LEU A 416 22.03 -11.59 -5.10
CA LEU A 416 20.59 -11.42 -5.26
C LEU A 416 20.27 -10.36 -6.32
N LEU A 417 20.97 -9.22 -6.29
CA LEU A 417 20.81 -8.16 -7.29
C LEU A 417 21.01 -8.69 -8.72
N LYS A 418 22.04 -9.52 -8.94
CA LYS A 418 22.29 -10.12 -10.25
C LYS A 418 21.15 -11.05 -10.66
N CYS A 419 20.68 -11.89 -9.75
CA CYS A 419 19.58 -12.83 -10.01
C CYS A 419 18.28 -12.10 -10.35
N ILE A 420 17.91 -11.05 -9.59
CA ILE A 420 16.73 -10.23 -9.86
C ILE A 420 16.82 -9.62 -11.26
N CYS A 421 17.94 -8.99 -11.59
CA CYS A 421 18.14 -8.35 -12.89
C CYS A 421 18.03 -9.34 -14.06
N TRP A 422 18.52 -10.57 -13.88
CA TRP A 422 18.41 -11.61 -14.90
C TRP A 422 16.96 -12.05 -15.14
N VAL A 423 16.24 -12.42 -14.08
CA VAL A 423 14.86 -12.92 -14.17
C VAL A 423 13.92 -11.83 -14.68
N ALA A 424 13.99 -10.63 -14.10
CA ALA A 424 13.14 -9.51 -14.49
C ALA A 424 13.48 -9.00 -15.90
N GLY A 425 14.76 -9.00 -16.29
CA GLY A 425 15.21 -8.55 -17.60
C GLY A 425 14.74 -9.47 -18.73
N ASP A 426 14.86 -10.79 -18.53
CA ASP A 426 14.35 -11.79 -19.48
C ASP A 426 12.83 -11.64 -19.68
N TRP A 427 12.08 -11.50 -18.58
CA TRP A 427 10.63 -11.28 -18.64
C TRP A 427 10.26 -9.99 -19.38
N TYR A 428 10.92 -8.87 -19.07
CA TYR A 428 10.63 -7.56 -19.67
C TYR A 428 10.90 -7.58 -21.18
N GLY A 429 11.99 -8.22 -21.61
CA GLY A 429 12.30 -8.44 -23.02
C GLY A 429 11.20 -9.24 -23.73
N LYS A 430 10.76 -10.37 -23.15
CA LYS A 430 9.66 -11.19 -23.69
C LYS A 430 8.35 -10.42 -23.78
N LYS A 431 8.01 -9.63 -22.75
CA LYS A 431 6.80 -8.80 -22.71
C LYS A 431 6.81 -7.73 -23.81
N LEU A 432 7.94 -7.08 -24.04
CA LEU A 432 8.11 -6.12 -25.13
C LEU A 432 7.91 -6.74 -26.51
N GLU A 433 8.42 -7.96 -26.74
CA GLU A 433 8.24 -8.65 -28.02
C GLU A 433 6.78 -9.04 -28.25
N ALA A 434 6.08 -9.53 -27.22
CA ALA A 434 4.64 -9.84 -27.31
C ALA A 434 3.79 -8.60 -27.69
N GLU A 435 4.08 -7.44 -27.09
CA GLU A 435 3.41 -6.17 -27.40
C GLU A 435 3.72 -5.65 -28.82
N LYS A 436 4.86 -6.02 -29.41
CA LYS A 436 5.16 -5.72 -30.81
C LYS A 436 4.40 -6.64 -31.75
N SER A 437 4.28 -7.94 -31.43
CA SER A 437 3.54 -8.89 -32.26
C SER A 437 2.05 -8.59 -32.31
N ASP A 438 1.43 -8.23 -31.17
CA ASP A 438 0.00 -7.90 -31.09
C ASP A 438 -0.37 -6.61 -31.84
N ARG A 439 0.58 -5.67 -31.92
CA ARG A 439 0.43 -4.49 -32.77
C ARG A 439 0.56 -4.82 -34.25
N HIS A 440 1.37 -5.82 -34.64
CA HIS A 440 1.51 -6.22 -36.04
C HIS A 440 0.34 -7.03 -36.58
N THR A 441 -0.33 -7.83 -35.75
CA THR A 441 -1.50 -8.63 -36.15
C THR A 441 -2.76 -7.78 -36.35
N ASN A 442 -2.94 -6.72 -35.55
CA ASN A 442 -4.10 -5.81 -35.65
C ASN A 442 -4.07 -4.84 -36.86
N TYR A 443 -2.96 -4.76 -37.61
CA TYR A 443 -2.88 -3.96 -38.86
C TYR A 443 -3.08 -4.77 -40.15
N ARG A 444 -3.39 -6.07 -40.07
CA ARG A 444 -3.88 -6.82 -41.24
C ARG A 444 -5.36 -6.54 -41.47
N VAL A 445 -5.66 -5.43 -42.15
CA VAL A 445 -6.94 -5.27 -42.87
C VAL A 445 -7.05 -6.44 -43.85
N PRO A 446 -8.15 -7.22 -43.85
CA PRO A 446 -8.32 -8.25 -44.87
C PRO A 446 -8.47 -7.55 -46.22
N ILE A 447 -7.43 -7.62 -47.05
CA ILE A 447 -7.54 -7.32 -48.47
C ILE A 447 -8.50 -8.37 -49.03
N LYS A 448 -9.75 -7.98 -49.27
CA LYS A 448 -10.64 -8.73 -50.16
C LYS A 448 -9.98 -8.70 -51.54
N ILE A 449 -9.31 -9.78 -51.90
CA ILE A 449 -8.90 -10.02 -53.29
C ILE A 449 -10.19 -10.40 -54.03
N ASP A 450 -10.71 -9.45 -54.79
CA ASP A 450 -11.83 -9.66 -55.70
C ASP A 450 -11.29 -10.41 -56.92
N ASN A 451 -11.53 -11.72 -56.98
CA ASN A 451 -11.18 -12.56 -58.13
C ASN A 451 -12.14 -12.27 -59.28
N ARG A 452 -11.88 -11.20 -60.04
CA ARG A 452 -12.43 -11.02 -61.38
C ARG A 452 -11.40 -10.39 -62.32
N LEU A 453 -11.33 -11.02 -63.50
CA LEU A 453 -10.64 -10.61 -64.73
C LEU A 453 -9.14 -10.91 -64.78
N ALA A 454 -8.55 -11.29 -65.90
CA ALA A 454 -8.95 -12.03 -67.09
C ALA A 454 -7.65 -12.21 -67.87
N TYR A 455 -7.41 -13.44 -68.28
CA TYR A 455 -6.60 -13.87 -69.42
C TYR A 455 -6.31 -12.77 -70.46
N ARG A 456 -5.03 -12.42 -70.66
CA ARG A 456 -4.49 -12.12 -71.99
C ARG A 456 -2.96 -12.17 -72.02
N ASP A 457 -2.50 -13.06 -72.86
CA ASP A 457 -1.17 -13.25 -73.40
C ASP A 457 -0.65 -11.99 -74.10
N THR A 458 0.63 -11.66 -73.91
CA THR A 458 1.52 -11.21 -75.00
C THR A 458 2.98 -11.23 -74.54
N SER A 459 3.78 -11.91 -75.34
CA SER A 459 5.23 -11.97 -75.35
C SER A 459 5.93 -10.60 -75.42
N SER A 460 7.01 -10.42 -74.65
CA SER A 460 8.20 -9.69 -75.13
C SER A 460 9.45 -10.05 -74.32
N LYS A 461 10.50 -10.40 -75.05
CA LYS A 461 11.89 -10.58 -74.61
C LYS A 461 12.43 -9.27 -74.00
N VAL A 462 13.33 -9.36 -73.02
CA VAL A 462 14.66 -8.70 -73.02
C VAL A 462 15.50 -9.18 -71.82
N ARG A 463 16.80 -9.33 -72.09
CA ARG A 463 17.93 -9.80 -71.26
C ARG A 463 18.24 -8.92 -70.04
N ILE A 464 19.00 -9.51 -69.11
CA ILE A 464 20.19 -9.04 -68.36
C ILE A 464 20.09 -9.68 -66.95
N GLY A 465 21.06 -10.34 -66.34
CA GLY A 465 22.45 -10.66 -66.67
C GLY A 465 22.96 -11.60 -65.57
N LYS A 466 23.81 -12.56 -65.93
CA LYS A 466 24.51 -13.45 -65.00
C LYS A 466 25.51 -12.65 -64.15
N ARG A 467 25.62 -12.94 -62.86
CA ARG A 467 26.93 -13.12 -62.20
C ARG A 467 26.81 -13.99 -60.95
N THR A 468 27.88 -14.75 -60.78
CA THR A 468 28.08 -15.98 -60.03
C THR A 468 28.58 -15.75 -58.60
N HIS A 469 28.26 -16.73 -57.75
CA HIS A 469 28.99 -17.29 -56.59
C HIS A 469 30.10 -16.46 -55.90
N ILE A 470 30.05 -16.43 -54.56
CA ILE A 470 31.08 -17.03 -53.70
C ILE A 470 30.39 -17.59 -52.45
N ALA A 471 30.62 -18.87 -52.21
CA ALA A 471 30.31 -19.57 -50.97
C ALA A 471 31.50 -19.43 -50.02
N ALA A 472 31.25 -19.13 -48.75
CA ALA A 472 32.21 -19.34 -47.67
C ALA A 472 31.60 -20.34 -46.68
N ARG A 473 32.12 -21.56 -46.76
CA ARG A 473 32.01 -22.60 -45.71
C ARG A 473 32.85 -22.15 -44.52
N ILE A 474 32.25 -22.11 -43.34
CA ILE A 474 32.96 -22.40 -42.09
C ILE A 474 32.17 -23.52 -41.42
N ALA A 475 32.79 -24.68 -41.34
CA ALA A 475 32.34 -25.81 -40.55
C ALA A 475 33.15 -25.82 -39.25
N PHE A 476 32.49 -26.01 -38.11
CA PHE A 476 33.04 -26.80 -37.00
C PHE A 476 31.90 -27.60 -36.34
N PRO A 477 32.19 -28.80 -35.80
CA PRO A 477 31.24 -29.88 -35.62
C PRO A 477 30.79 -30.05 -34.17
N GLY A 478 29.73 -30.83 -33.98
CA GLY A 478 29.47 -31.55 -32.74
C GLY A 478 28.26 -31.06 -31.95
N LEU A 479 27.07 -31.60 -32.27
CA LEU A 479 26.35 -32.46 -31.33
C LEU A 479 25.17 -33.10 -32.09
N THR A 480 25.22 -34.42 -32.18
CA THR A 480 24.17 -35.27 -32.72
C THR A 480 22.91 -35.22 -31.86
N SER A 481 21.78 -35.15 -32.55
CA SER A 481 20.42 -35.29 -32.07
C SER A 481 20.18 -36.57 -31.27
N ILE A 482 19.41 -36.48 -30.17
CA ILE A 482 18.37 -37.47 -29.86
C ILE A 482 17.15 -36.71 -29.31
N LEU A 483 16.19 -36.46 -30.19
CA LEU A 483 14.79 -36.24 -29.83
C LEU A 483 14.06 -37.55 -30.12
N ASN A 484 13.52 -38.19 -29.09
CA ASN A 484 12.30 -38.99 -29.22
C ASN A 484 11.63 -39.13 -27.85
N PRO A 485 10.39 -38.67 -27.68
CA PRO A 485 9.62 -38.94 -26.47
C PRO A 485 8.90 -40.28 -26.65
N ARG A 486 8.88 -41.12 -25.60
CA ARG A 486 7.84 -42.14 -25.48
C ARG A 486 7.17 -42.09 -24.09
N PRO A 487 5.84 -42.29 -24.05
CA PRO A 487 5.01 -42.14 -22.87
C PRO A 487 4.94 -43.46 -22.09
N PHE A 488 4.89 -43.42 -20.76
CA PHE A 488 4.58 -44.62 -19.98
C PHE A 488 3.59 -44.33 -18.82
N TRP A 489 2.37 -44.85 -19.04
CA TRP A 489 1.35 -45.47 -18.16
C TRP A 489 0.81 -44.81 -16.89
N ILE A 490 -0.52 -44.67 -16.96
CA ILE A 490 -1.49 -44.69 -15.86
C ILE A 490 -1.43 -46.07 -15.17
N LEU A 491 -1.32 -46.08 -13.83
CA LEU A 491 -1.77 -47.21 -13.01
C LEU A 491 -2.64 -46.68 -11.86
N ASP A 492 -3.91 -47.05 -11.92
CA ASP A 492 -4.88 -47.08 -10.83
C ASP A 492 -4.47 -48.17 -9.84
N SER A 493 -4.43 -47.87 -8.55
CA SER A 493 -4.67 -48.88 -7.52
C SER A 493 -5.20 -48.25 -6.24
N ARG A 494 -6.42 -48.67 -5.91
CA ARG A 494 -7.20 -48.36 -4.73
C ARG A 494 -6.64 -49.00 -3.45
N THR A 495 -7.03 -48.38 -2.34
CA THR A 495 -7.21 -48.89 -0.96
C THR A 495 -6.00 -49.06 -0.04
N PRO A 496 -6.10 -48.59 1.23
CA PRO A 496 -4.98 -48.46 2.17
C PRO A 496 -4.88 -49.65 3.15
N PRO A 497 -3.72 -49.87 3.79
CA PRO A 497 -3.65 -50.70 4.97
C PRO A 497 -3.93 -49.88 6.24
N ILE A 498 -4.91 -50.37 6.99
CA ILE A 498 -5.14 -50.14 8.42
C ILE A 498 -3.95 -50.68 9.21
N LEU A 499 -3.41 -49.93 10.17
CA LEU A 499 -2.79 -50.48 11.39
C LEU A 499 -2.58 -49.40 12.47
N THR A 500 -3.40 -49.56 13.52
CA THR A 500 -3.07 -49.51 14.96
C THR A 500 -2.36 -48.30 15.57
N THR A 501 -3.14 -47.65 16.43
CA THR A 501 -2.76 -46.81 17.58
C THR A 501 -1.76 -47.49 18.54
N PRO A 502 -0.84 -46.70 19.12
CA PRO A 502 -0.30 -46.97 20.45
C PRO A 502 -0.78 -45.95 21.48
N ALA A 503 -0.83 -46.43 22.71
CA ALA A 503 -1.51 -45.91 23.87
C ALA A 503 -0.98 -44.57 24.41
N ILE A 504 -1.93 -43.80 24.95
CA ILE A 504 -1.74 -42.59 25.75
C ILE A 504 -1.25 -43.01 27.14
N HIS A 505 -0.06 -42.57 27.54
CA HIS A 505 0.38 -42.56 28.94
C HIS A 505 0.08 -41.18 29.56
N PRO A 506 -0.56 -41.12 30.75
CA PRO A 506 -0.80 -39.85 31.44
C PRO A 506 0.47 -39.34 32.14
N PRO A 507 0.77 -38.03 32.13
CA PRO A 507 1.87 -37.48 32.90
C PRO A 507 1.55 -37.43 34.40
N ARG A 508 2.57 -37.78 35.19
CA ARG A 508 2.57 -37.80 36.65
C ARG A 508 2.38 -36.39 37.23
N ARG A 509 1.50 -36.31 38.23
CA ARG A 509 1.37 -35.19 39.18
C ARG A 509 2.68 -34.99 39.96
N THR A 510 3.24 -33.79 39.89
CA THR A 510 4.14 -33.26 40.93
C THR A 510 3.44 -32.11 41.65
N LYS A 511 3.22 -32.31 42.94
CA LYS A 511 2.80 -31.28 43.91
C LYS A 511 4.00 -30.36 44.16
N ILE A 512 3.83 -29.06 44.01
CA ILE A 512 4.66 -28.07 44.71
C ILE A 512 3.72 -27.07 45.38
N SER A 513 3.94 -26.91 46.67
CA SER A 513 3.16 -26.15 47.64
C SER A 513 3.42 -24.65 47.56
N TRP A 514 2.39 -23.91 47.97
CA TRP A 514 2.37 -22.48 48.22
C TRP A 514 3.31 -22.07 49.36
N ALA A 515 3.94 -20.90 49.22
CA ALA A 515 4.38 -20.07 50.32
C ALA A 515 4.05 -18.61 49.98
N ALA A 516 3.14 -18.03 50.76
CA ALA A 516 2.81 -16.62 50.77
C ALA A 516 3.91 -15.85 51.52
N GLN A 517 4.25 -14.64 51.06
CA GLN A 517 4.87 -13.63 51.90
C GLN A 517 4.58 -12.22 51.38
N ASP A 518 3.84 -11.52 52.24
CA ASP A 518 3.70 -10.09 52.54
C ASP A 518 4.31 -9.01 51.64
N SER A 519 3.47 -7.99 51.41
CA SER A 519 3.80 -6.66 50.89
C SER A 519 4.62 -5.84 51.90
N PRO A 520 5.32 -4.80 51.42
CA PRO A 520 4.93 -3.47 51.90
C PRO A 520 4.82 -2.42 50.78
N GLY A 521 3.89 -1.49 51.00
CA GLY A 521 3.52 -0.45 50.06
C GLY A 521 4.63 0.56 49.77
N PHE A 522 4.54 1.15 48.57
CA PHE A 522 5.25 2.36 48.22
C PHE A 522 4.36 3.30 47.40
N SER A 523 4.46 4.56 47.80
CA SER A 523 3.79 5.76 47.32
C SER A 523 4.10 6.07 45.85
N ALA A 524 3.09 6.57 45.14
CA ALA A 524 3.20 7.04 43.76
C ALA A 524 3.93 8.40 43.69
N PRO A 525 4.83 8.61 42.73
CA PRO A 525 5.18 9.95 42.28
C PRO A 525 4.38 10.33 41.02
N ASP A 526 3.76 11.49 41.14
CA ASP A 526 3.24 12.32 40.07
C ASP A 526 4.35 12.66 39.06
N LEU A 527 4.16 12.33 37.78
CA LEU A 527 5.08 12.67 36.70
C LEU A 527 4.30 13.23 35.52
N SER A 528 4.27 14.55 35.47
CA SER A 528 3.89 15.36 34.32
C SER A 528 4.89 15.15 33.17
N TRP A 529 4.36 14.81 31.98
CA TRP A 529 5.14 14.73 30.76
C TRP A 529 5.25 16.14 30.14
N GLY A 530 6.45 16.72 30.17
CA GLY A 530 6.79 17.94 29.44
C GLY A 530 6.93 17.69 27.93
N PRO A 531 6.84 18.75 27.09
CA PRO A 531 6.74 18.60 25.65
C PRO A 531 8.06 18.15 25.00
N TYR A 532 7.91 17.23 24.05
CA TYR A 532 8.97 16.70 23.20
C TYR A 532 9.39 17.78 22.18
N ASN A 533 10.49 18.47 22.45
CA ASN A 533 11.10 19.39 21.48
C ASN A 533 11.92 18.58 20.45
N GLY A 534 11.28 18.18 19.36
CA GLY A 534 11.98 17.73 18.16
C GLY A 534 12.75 18.90 17.53
N ARG A 535 14.05 19.00 17.78
CA ARG A 535 14.93 19.87 16.98
C ARG A 535 15.35 19.12 15.71
N PRO A 536 15.28 19.76 14.53
CA PRO A 536 15.87 19.20 13.32
C PRO A 536 17.41 19.29 13.39
N LEU A 537 18.10 18.19 13.08
CA LEU A 537 19.53 18.18 12.83
C LEU A 537 19.80 18.95 11.51
N MET A 538 20.13 20.23 11.62
CA MET A 538 20.88 20.96 10.59
C MET A 538 22.35 20.61 10.76
N ARG A 539 22.96 19.99 9.74
CA ARG A 539 24.42 19.95 9.59
C ARG A 539 24.85 21.29 9.00
N GLU A 540 25.60 22.09 9.76
CA GLU A 540 26.38 23.20 9.23
C GLU A 540 27.72 22.67 8.72
N ASP A 541 27.91 22.71 7.40
CA ASP A 541 29.22 22.51 6.77
C ASP A 541 29.99 23.84 6.83
N ALA A 542 30.91 23.93 7.79
CA ALA A 542 31.88 25.02 7.88
C ALA A 542 33.03 24.79 6.86
N VAL A 543 32.93 25.43 5.68
CA VAL A 543 34.06 25.57 4.75
C VAL A 543 34.96 26.70 5.25
N LYS A 544 36.10 26.34 5.85
CA LYS A 544 37.21 27.27 6.10
C LYS A 544 37.93 27.55 4.78
N SER A 545 37.69 28.72 4.21
CA SER A 545 38.59 29.34 3.23
C SER A 545 39.77 29.96 3.96
N GLY A 546 40.99 29.50 3.64
CA GLY A 546 42.20 30.15 4.08
C GLY A 546 43.39 29.63 3.28
N LYS A 547 43.84 30.43 2.30
CA LYS A 547 45.24 30.48 1.87
C LYS A 547 45.49 31.79 1.14
N LEU A 548 46.41 32.58 1.67
CA LEU A 548 47.16 33.61 0.96
C LEU A 548 48.63 33.34 1.28
N GLN A 549 49.24 32.53 0.42
CA GLN A 549 50.57 32.69 -0.18
C GLN A 549 50.68 31.72 -1.34
#